data_AF-A0A6G1X7X9-F1
#
_entry.id   AF-A0A6G1X7X9-F1
#
_cell.length_a   1.000
_cell.length_b   1.000
_cell.length_c   1.000
_cell.angle_alpha   90.00
_cell.angle_beta   90.00
_cell.angle_gamma   90.00
#
_symmetry.space_group_name_H-M   'P 1'
#
loop_
_entity.id
_entity.type
_entity.pdbx_description
1 polymer ?
#
loop_
_entity_poly.entity_id
_entity_poly.type
_entity_poly.pdbx_seq_one_letter_code
_entity_poly.pdbx_strand_id
1 'polypeptide(L)'
;MKVRKTNDERYLFYCEGCENCHGINDSWSFNGDYDNPTFSPSVLVRGTRPITDGEYDRLISGEKIEPEKFVCHSFIRNGEIQYLNDCTHKLAGKTVDLLDENYWFED
;
A
#
# COMPACT_ATOMS: atom_id res chain seq x y z
N MET A 1 4.59 -2.45 -16.78
CA MET A 1 3.51 -1.62 -16.21
C MET A 1 3.62 -1.57 -14.70
N LYS A 2 3.28 -0.44 -14.09
CA LYS A 2 3.40 -0.21 -12.65
C LYS A 2 2.10 -0.47 -11.88
N VAL A 3 0.99 -0.61 -12.61
CA VAL A 3 -0.32 -0.95 -12.09
C VAL A 3 -0.90 -2.11 -12.89
N ARG A 4 -1.56 -3.04 -12.20
CA ARG A 4 -2.24 -4.19 -12.80
C ARG A 4 -3.75 -4.08 -12.61
N LYS A 5 -4.55 -4.29 -13.66
CA LYS A 5 -6.00 -4.41 -13.53
C LYS A 5 -6.39 -5.86 -13.23
N THR A 6 -7.18 -6.09 -12.19
CA THR A 6 -7.67 -7.41 -11.79
C THR A 6 -9.04 -7.72 -12.40
N ASN A 7 -9.42 -9.00 -12.38
CA ASN A 7 -10.72 -9.47 -12.88
C ASN A 7 -11.92 -8.93 -12.08
N ASP A 8 -11.71 -8.49 -10.84
CA ASP A 8 -12.71 -7.83 -10.00
C ASP A 8 -12.70 -6.29 -10.15
N GLU A 9 -12.17 -5.81 -11.28
CA GLU A 9 -12.17 -4.39 -11.67
C GLU A 9 -11.41 -3.46 -10.69
N ARG A 10 -10.37 -3.98 -10.03
CA ARG A 10 -9.45 -3.17 -9.21
C ARG A 10 -8.14 -2.92 -9.94
N TYR A 11 -7.48 -1.85 -9.56
CA TYR A 11 -6.13 -1.49 -9.95
C TYR A 11 -5.19 -1.76 -8.78
N LEU A 12 -4.24 -2.68 -8.95
CA LEU A 12 -3.24 -3.02 -7.97
C LEU A 12 -1.92 -2.32 -8.27
N PHE A 13 -1.27 -1.80 -7.23
CA PHE A 13 0.12 -1.37 -7.27
C PHE A 13 0.82 -1.82 -5.99
N TYR A 14 2.14 -2.05 -6.07
CA TYR A 14 2.93 -2.39 -4.90
C TYR A 14 3.29 -1.15 -4.08
N CYS A 15 3.05 -1.20 -2.77
CA CYS A 15 3.41 -0.16 -1.83
C CYS A 15 4.62 -0.61 -1.00
N GLU A 16 5.81 -0.07 -1.27
CA GLU A 16 7.02 -0.37 -0.49
C GLU A 16 6.91 0.03 0.99
N GLY A 17 6.06 1.01 1.31
CA GLY A 17 5.79 1.44 2.69
C GLY A 17 5.01 0.39 3.50
N CYS A 18 4.12 -0.35 2.85
CA CYS A 18 3.32 -1.41 3.46
C CYS A 18 3.88 -2.81 3.17
N GLU A 19 4.87 -2.90 2.29
CA GLU A 19 5.47 -4.14 1.80
C GLU A 19 4.43 -5.10 1.20
N ASN A 20 3.36 -4.55 0.61
CA ASN A 20 2.24 -5.30 0.01
C ASN A 20 1.51 -4.45 -1.05
N CYS A 21 0.65 -5.09 -1.85
CA CYS A 21 -0.18 -4.44 -2.85
C CYS A 21 -1.36 -3.68 -2.23
N HIS A 22 -1.63 -2.49 -2.77
CA HIS A 22 -2.85 -1.74 -2.51
C HIS A 22 -3.78 -1.85 -3.72
N GLY A 23 -5.09 -1.92 -3.46
CA GLY A 23 -6.11 -1.94 -4.50
C GLY A 23 -6.91 -0.64 -4.54
N ILE A 24 -7.08 -0.10 -5.73
CA ILE A 24 -7.95 1.05 -6.03
C ILE A 24 -9.13 0.52 -6.86
N ASN A 25 -10.36 0.93 -6.54
CA ASN A 25 -11.54 0.57 -7.33
C ASN A 25 -11.96 1.71 -8.28
N ASP A 26 -13.06 1.50 -9.00
CA ASP A 26 -13.62 2.42 -9.99
C ASP A 26 -14.13 3.77 -9.42
N SER A 27 -14.19 3.93 -8.10
CA SER A 27 -14.58 5.20 -7.48
C SER A 27 -13.49 6.28 -7.55
N TRP A 28 -12.27 5.92 -7.98
CA TRP A 28 -11.17 6.84 -8.24
C TRP A 28 -11.12 7.19 -9.72
N SER A 29 -10.79 8.44 -10.02
CA SER A 29 -10.39 8.83 -11.36
C SER A 29 -9.02 8.24 -11.67
N PHE A 30 -8.88 7.66 -12.86
CA PHE A 30 -7.63 7.12 -13.39
C PHE A 30 -7.33 7.77 -14.75
N ASN A 31 -6.08 8.15 -15.00
CA ASN A 31 -5.66 8.73 -16.27
C ASN A 31 -5.56 7.71 -17.43
N GLY A 32 -5.69 6.41 -17.15
CA GLY A 32 -5.62 5.35 -18.15
C GLY A 32 -4.20 4.91 -18.52
N ASP A 33 -3.16 5.49 -17.90
CA ASP A 33 -1.76 5.14 -18.14
C ASP A 33 -1.28 4.13 -17.10
N TYR A 34 -0.91 2.93 -17.54
CA TYR A 34 -0.49 1.84 -16.67
C TYR A 34 1.02 1.89 -16.32
N ASP A 35 1.82 2.65 -17.07
CA ASP A 35 3.25 2.83 -16.82
C ASP A 35 3.51 4.12 -16.02
N ASN A 36 2.69 5.16 -16.22
CA ASN A 36 2.72 6.42 -15.44
C ASN A 36 1.36 6.73 -14.79
N PRO A 37 0.86 5.83 -13.94
CA PRO A 37 -0.46 5.97 -13.35
C PRO A 37 -0.62 7.25 -12.54
N THR A 38 -1.78 7.87 -12.69
CA THR A 38 -2.25 8.93 -11.82
C THR A 38 -3.67 8.61 -11.38
N PHE A 39 -3.87 8.55 -10.06
CA PHE A 39 -5.17 8.35 -9.44
C PHE A 39 -5.58 9.58 -8.63
N SER A 40 -6.89 9.85 -8.59
CA SER A 40 -7.48 10.90 -7.75
C SER A 40 -8.79 10.41 -7.15
N PRO A 41 -9.05 10.64 -5.84
CA PRO A 41 -8.24 11.39 -4.88
C PRO A 41 -7.03 10.59 -4.33
N SER A 42 -6.51 10.96 -3.16
CA SER A 42 -5.49 10.16 -2.46
C SER A 42 -5.99 8.76 -2.11
N VAL A 43 -5.04 7.86 -1.86
CA VAL A 43 -5.27 6.49 -1.39
C VAL A 43 -4.96 6.44 0.10
N LEU A 44 -5.94 6.02 0.90
CA LEU A 44 -5.83 5.92 2.36
C LEU A 44 -6.12 4.49 2.81
N VAL A 45 -5.10 3.83 3.35
CA VAL A 45 -5.16 2.49 3.90
C VAL A 45 -5.02 2.58 5.42
N ARG A 46 -5.93 1.93 6.13
CA ARG A 46 -5.92 1.81 7.60
C ARG A 46 -5.94 0.34 7.98
N GLY A 47 -5.18 0.00 9.00
CA GLY A 47 -5.13 -1.35 9.53
C GLY A 47 -4.40 -1.37 10.87
N THR A 48 -3.71 -2.47 11.12
CA THR A 48 -2.84 -2.68 12.28
C THR A 48 -1.50 -3.19 11.79
N ARG A 49 -0.41 -2.89 12.51
CA ARG A 49 0.89 -3.47 12.14
C ARG A 49 0.86 -4.98 12.36
N PRO A 50 1.68 -5.74 11.62
CA PRO A 50 1.97 -7.13 11.97
C PRO A 50 2.54 -7.23 13.38
N ILE A 51 2.16 -8.29 14.10
CA ILE A 51 2.82 -8.65 15.35
C ILE A 51 4.21 -9.21 15.05
N THR A 52 5.15 -8.97 15.96
CA THR A 52 6.50 -9.56 15.90
C THR A 52 6.48 -11.01 16.41
N ASP A 53 7.51 -11.80 16.08
CA ASP A 53 7.64 -13.18 16.58
C ASP A 53 7.60 -13.25 18.13
N GLY A 54 8.24 -12.29 18.81
CA GLY A 54 8.19 -12.22 20.27
C GLY A 54 6.81 -11.85 20.83
N GLU A 55 6.03 -11.06 20.11
CA GLU A 55 4.63 -10.79 20.46
C GLU A 55 3.74 -12.00 20.18
N TYR A 56 4.01 -12.74 19.12
CA TYR A 56 3.34 -14.00 18.84
C TYR A 56 3.53 -14.99 20.00
N ASP A 57 4.76 -15.19 20.47
CA ASP A 57 5.07 -16.08 21.61
C ASP A 57 4.32 -15.69 22.90
N ARG A 58 4.23 -14.39 23.16
CA ARG A 58 3.49 -13.84 24.31
C ARG A 58 1.99 -14.05 24.17
N LEU A 59 1.45 -13.80 22.97
CA LEU A 59 0.03 -13.98 22.67
C LEU A 59 -0.40 -15.44 22.87
N ILE A 60 0.37 -16.41 22.35
CA ILE A 60 0.06 -17.84 22.51
C ILE A 60 0.26 -18.32 23.95
N SER A 61 1.05 -17.62 24.75
CA SER A 61 1.21 -17.84 26.19
C SER A 61 0.07 -17.25 27.03
N GLY A 62 -0.95 -16.67 26.39
CA GLY A 62 -2.15 -16.12 27.03
C GLY A 62 -2.04 -14.64 27.40
N GLU A 63 -0.97 -13.94 27.00
CA GLU A 63 -0.90 -12.50 27.18
C GLU A 63 -1.80 -11.77 26.18
N LYS A 64 -2.46 -10.70 26.63
CA LYS A 64 -3.22 -9.83 25.74
C LYS A 64 -2.30 -8.79 25.11
N ILE A 65 -2.28 -8.74 23.78
CA ILE A 65 -1.55 -7.73 23.01
C ILE A 65 -2.56 -6.86 22.27
N GLU A 66 -2.55 -5.55 22.56
CA GLU A 66 -3.40 -4.60 21.85
C GLU A 66 -2.84 -4.31 20.45
N PRO A 67 -3.64 -4.44 19.38
CA PRO A 67 -3.17 -4.15 18.03
C PRO A 67 -2.78 -2.68 17.87
N GLU A 68 -1.53 -2.44 17.46
CA GLU A 68 -1.07 -1.10 17.16
C GLU A 68 -1.59 -0.65 15.78
N LYS A 69 -2.18 0.54 15.73
CA LYS A 69 -2.80 1.11 14.53
C LYS A 69 -1.75 1.40 13.46
N PHE A 70 -2.13 1.17 12.21
CA PHE A 70 -1.31 1.43 11.04
C PHE A 70 -2.06 2.28 10.01
N VAL A 71 -1.36 3.24 9.41
CA VAL A 71 -1.88 4.15 8.38
C VAL A 71 -0.86 4.27 7.25
N CYS A 72 -1.33 4.12 6.02
CA CYS A 72 -0.64 4.57 4.82
C CYS A 72 -1.54 5.51 4.04
N HIS A 73 -1.09 6.72 3.79
CA HIS A 73 -1.81 7.74 3.05
C HIS A 73 -0.91 8.28 1.94
N SER A 74 -1.37 8.21 0.69
CA SER A 74 -0.52 8.51 -0.46
C SER A 74 -1.28 9.13 -1.63
N PHE A 75 -0.57 9.86 -2.47
CA PHE A 75 -1.00 10.15 -3.84
C PHE A 75 -0.24 9.26 -4.82
N ILE A 76 -0.93 8.78 -5.86
CA ILE A 76 -0.31 8.12 -7.00
C ILE A 76 -0.34 9.10 -8.18
N ARG A 77 0.83 9.52 -8.66
CA ARG A 77 0.97 10.53 -9.71
C ARG A 77 2.18 10.23 -10.58
N ASN A 78 2.00 10.29 -11.90
CA ASN A 78 3.07 10.14 -12.89
C ASN A 78 3.96 8.91 -12.64
N GLY A 79 3.39 7.79 -12.18
CA GLY A 79 4.16 6.57 -11.90
C GLY A 79 5.01 6.60 -10.63
N GLU A 80 4.75 7.54 -9.73
CA GLU A 80 5.34 7.64 -8.40
C GLU A 80 4.27 7.48 -7.31
N ILE A 81 4.72 7.06 -6.13
CA ILE A 81 3.94 7.11 -4.89
C ILE A 81 4.49 8.22 -3.98
N GLN A 82 3.62 9.18 -3.65
CA GLN A 82 3.91 10.30 -2.76
C GLN A 82 3.26 10.01 -1.40
N TYR A 83 4.05 9.52 -0.44
CA TYR A 83 3.59 9.24 0.92
C TYR A 83 3.40 10.53 1.71
N LEU A 84 2.27 10.65 2.38
CA LEU A 84 1.96 11.80 3.23
C LEU A 84 2.56 11.64 4.63
N ASN A 85 2.64 12.75 5.37
CA ASN A 85 3.29 12.79 6.69
C ASN A 85 2.48 12.07 7.79
N ASP A 86 1.21 11.74 7.54
CA ASP A 86 0.35 10.99 8.44
C ASP A 86 0.46 9.46 8.26
N CYS A 87 1.37 8.98 7.41
CA CYS A 87 1.78 7.58 7.37
C CYS A 87 2.48 7.16 8.67
N THR A 88 2.24 5.92 9.11
CA THR A 88 2.92 5.33 10.28
C THR A 88 4.12 4.45 9.91
N HIS A 89 4.40 4.26 8.63
CA HIS A 89 5.53 3.46 8.13
C HIS A 89 6.76 4.33 7.81
N LYS A 90 7.92 3.66 7.63
CA LYS A 90 9.27 4.26 7.42
C LYS A 90 9.43 5.19 6.21
N LEU A 91 8.42 5.25 5.33
CA LEU A 91 8.42 6.06 4.11
C LEU A 91 7.51 7.30 4.21
N ALA A 92 6.98 7.61 5.40
CA ALA A 92 6.22 8.84 5.62
C ALA A 92 6.95 10.09 5.10
N GLY A 93 6.24 10.93 4.34
CA GLY A 93 6.77 12.15 3.74
C GLY A 93 7.74 11.94 2.56
N LYS A 94 7.97 10.70 2.11
CA LYS A 94 8.85 10.40 0.98
C LYS A 94 8.05 10.21 -0.31
N THR A 95 8.73 10.45 -1.44
CA THR A 95 8.24 10.08 -2.76
C THR A 95 9.21 9.07 -3.36
N VAL A 96 8.68 7.98 -3.90
CA VAL A 96 9.47 6.93 -4.56
C VAL A 96 8.78 6.50 -5.85
N ASP A 97 9.55 5.96 -6.79
CA ASP A 97 9.01 5.36 -8.00
C ASP A 97 8.15 4.14 -7.67
N LEU A 98 6.99 4.00 -8.35
CA LEU A 98 6.26 2.74 -8.30
C LEU A 98 7.07 1.64 -9.00
N LEU A 99 7.10 0.45 -8.41
CA LEU A 99 7.74 -0.72 -8.98
C LEU A 99 6.93 -1.27 -10.17
N ASP A 100 7.64 -1.73 -11.19
CA ASP A 100 7.03 -2.49 -12.28
C ASP A 100 6.45 -3.82 -11.77
N GLU A 101 5.33 -4.27 -12.32
CA GLU A 101 4.61 -5.47 -11.89
C GLU A 101 5.45 -6.74 -11.95
N ASN A 102 6.43 -6.79 -12.86
CA ASN A 102 7.35 -7.93 -12.97
C ASN A 102 8.22 -8.14 -11.72
N TYR A 103 8.25 -7.19 -10.77
CA TYR A 103 9.02 -7.31 -9.53
C TYR A 103 8.19 -7.79 -8.33
N TRP A 104 6.86 -7.77 -8.42
CA TRP A 104 5.99 -8.06 -7.28
C TRP A 104 4.80 -8.97 -7.62
N PHE A 105 4.64 -9.32 -8.89
CA PHE A 105 3.67 -10.30 -9.35
C PHE A 105 4.44 -11.49 -9.94
N GLU A 106 4.39 -12.63 -9.25
CA GLU A 106 4.85 -13.92 -9.76
C GLU A 106 3.61 -14.67 -10.29
N ASP A 107 3.66 -15.13 -11.55
CA ASP A 107 2.61 -15.99 -12.17
C ASP A 107 2.55 -17.38 -11.53
#